data_AF-A0A971QYB5-F1
#
_entry.id   AF-A0A971QYB5-F1
#
_cell.length_a   1.000
_cell.length_b   1.000
_cell.length_c   1.000
_cell.angle_alpha   90.00
_cell.angle_beta   90.00
_cell.angle_gamma   90.00
#
_symmetry.space_group_name_H-M   'P 1'
#
loop_
_entity.id
_entity.type
_entity.pdbx_description
1 polymer ?
#
loop_
_entity_poly.entity_id
_entity_poly.type
_entity_poly.pdbx_seq_one_letter_code
_entity_poly.pdbx_strand_id
1 'polypeptide(L)'
;FMANYFFNPGEYPEIPRRNDVADDTFFWEQGAAKGLGKIRFHDYRPAYDAYDLPNLGIYREQVRTLKTFLATATPTPEQQKDIDFLLILGELFTCVVYGQLILENAKILNVDKDLLDQIFDVMVRDFSKYALQIYHKPSSTEKQMDLCMKMIRKPAVDEGRYERVLKNHVYALKDAYEMNP
;
A
#
# COMPACT_ATOMS: atom_id res chain seq x y z
N PHE A 1 1.88 -1.33 -15.03
CA PHE A 1 2.42 -1.60 -13.69
C PHE A 1 1.61 -2.60 -12.89
N MET A 2 0.32 -2.33 -12.58
CA MET A 2 -0.52 -3.22 -11.75
C MET A 2 -0.45 -4.70 -12.15
N ALA A 3 -0.62 -5.01 -13.43
CA ALA A 3 -0.57 -6.39 -13.92
C ALA A 3 0.77 -7.07 -13.60
N ASN A 4 1.89 -6.38 -13.82
CA ASN A 4 3.20 -6.95 -13.54
C ASN A 4 3.48 -7.08 -12.05
N TYR A 5 3.02 -6.12 -11.25
CA TYR A 5 3.17 -6.15 -9.79
C TYR A 5 2.42 -7.33 -9.15
N PHE A 6 1.15 -7.55 -9.53
CA PHE A 6 0.32 -8.59 -8.89
C PHE A 6 0.47 -9.99 -9.48
N PHE A 7 0.80 -10.10 -10.77
CA PHE A 7 0.69 -11.37 -11.51
C PHE A 7 1.98 -11.83 -12.18
N ASN A 8 2.97 -10.95 -12.42
CA ASN A 8 4.21 -11.31 -13.13
C ASN A 8 5.45 -10.91 -12.33
N PRO A 9 5.69 -11.55 -11.16
CA PRO A 9 6.89 -11.26 -10.38
C PRO A 9 8.16 -11.58 -11.17
N GLY A 10 9.21 -10.81 -10.93
CA GLY A 10 10.57 -11.03 -11.41
C GLY A 10 11.52 -11.30 -10.26
N GLU A 11 12.67 -11.87 -10.59
CA GLU A 11 13.78 -12.03 -9.66
C GLU A 11 14.75 -10.87 -9.84
N TYR A 12 15.07 -10.21 -8.74
CA TYR A 12 16.00 -9.10 -8.69
C TYR A 12 16.88 -9.26 -7.44
N PRO A 13 18.06 -8.64 -7.39
CA PRO A 13 18.90 -8.68 -6.20
C PRO A 13 18.26 -7.89 -5.05
N GLU A 14 18.54 -8.31 -3.82
CA GLU A 14 18.24 -7.47 -2.65
C GLU A 14 19.05 -6.18 -2.73
N ILE A 15 18.37 -5.04 -2.54
CA ILE A 15 19.00 -3.73 -2.57
C ILE A 15 19.29 -3.29 -1.14
N PRO A 16 20.56 -2.99 -0.79
CA PRO A 16 20.89 -2.48 0.53
C PRO A 16 20.37 -1.04 0.70
N ARG A 17 20.35 -0.57 1.94
CA ARG A 17 20.05 0.84 2.21
C ARG A 17 21.09 1.73 1.53
N ARG A 18 20.63 2.60 0.61
CA ARG A 18 21.46 3.55 -0.13
C ARG A 18 21.65 4.86 0.65
N ASN A 19 22.51 4.81 1.65
CA ASN A 19 23.00 5.99 2.40
C ASN A 19 24.44 6.38 1.98
N ASP A 20 24.97 5.73 0.96
CA ASP A 20 26.30 5.97 0.42
C ASP A 20 26.38 7.31 -0.31
N VAL A 21 27.58 7.91 -0.33
CA VAL A 21 27.87 9.14 -1.07
C VAL A 21 28.08 8.80 -2.54
N ALA A 22 27.03 8.31 -3.20
CA ALA A 22 27.02 8.00 -4.63
C ALA A 22 26.19 9.04 -5.40
N ASP A 23 26.60 9.32 -6.63
CA ASP A 23 25.85 10.17 -7.55
C ASP A 23 24.67 9.37 -8.14
N ASP A 24 23.47 9.94 -8.04
CA ASP A 24 22.28 9.43 -8.71
C ASP A 24 22.02 10.26 -9.97
N THR A 25 22.97 10.19 -10.91
CA THR A 25 22.95 10.97 -12.15
C THR A 25 21.67 10.69 -12.96
N PHE A 26 21.10 9.49 -12.84
CA PHE A 26 19.86 9.10 -13.51
C PHE A 26 18.66 9.98 -13.11
N PHE A 27 18.59 10.43 -11.85
CA PHE A 27 17.57 11.36 -11.39
C PHE A 27 17.57 12.67 -12.20
N TRP A 28 18.77 13.16 -12.55
CA TRP A 28 18.95 14.41 -13.30
C TRP A 28 18.84 14.21 -14.82
N GLU A 29 19.30 13.08 -15.33
CA GLU A 29 19.27 12.76 -16.77
C GLU A 29 17.88 12.42 -17.30
N GLN A 30 16.92 12.07 -16.40
CA GLN A 30 15.52 11.76 -16.73
C GLN A 30 15.39 10.90 -17.98
N GLY A 31 15.97 9.69 -17.93
CA GLY A 31 15.94 8.74 -19.03
C GLY A 31 14.53 8.50 -19.59
N ALA A 32 14.43 8.08 -20.85
CA ALA A 32 13.16 7.97 -21.55
C ALA A 32 12.13 7.10 -20.81
N ALA A 33 10.92 7.63 -20.57
CA ALA A 33 9.81 6.92 -19.93
C ALA A 33 9.20 5.79 -20.79
N LYS A 34 9.79 5.48 -21.94
CA LYS A 34 9.31 4.44 -22.86
C LYS A 34 9.64 3.06 -22.29
N GLY A 35 8.63 2.21 -22.14
CA GLY A 35 8.82 0.82 -21.71
C GLY A 35 8.66 0.58 -20.21
N LEU A 36 8.33 1.62 -19.42
CA LEU A 36 7.96 1.51 -18.01
C LEU A 36 6.89 0.42 -17.75
N GLY A 37 5.93 0.25 -18.67
CA GLY A 37 4.93 -0.82 -18.61
C GLY A 37 5.47 -2.25 -18.70
N LYS A 38 6.73 -2.45 -19.08
CA LYS A 38 7.41 -3.76 -19.15
C LYS A 38 8.15 -4.12 -17.86
N ILE A 39 8.28 -3.16 -16.93
CA ILE A 39 8.95 -3.39 -15.65
C ILE A 39 8.15 -4.41 -14.84
N ARG A 40 8.87 -5.41 -14.32
CA ARG A 40 8.37 -6.36 -13.32
C ARG A 40 8.93 -5.97 -11.96
N PHE A 41 8.32 -6.53 -10.92
CA PHE A 41 8.67 -6.25 -9.53
C PHE A 41 8.96 -7.56 -8.82
N HIS A 42 9.63 -7.49 -7.67
CA HIS A 42 9.64 -8.62 -6.74
C HIS A 42 8.21 -9.03 -6.38
N ASP A 43 8.07 -10.29 -5.96
CA ASP A 43 6.84 -10.71 -5.29
C ASP A 43 6.66 -9.89 -4.00
N TYR A 44 5.49 -9.27 -3.84
CA TYR A 44 5.16 -8.45 -2.69
C TYR A 44 4.81 -9.28 -1.45
N ARG A 45 4.37 -10.53 -1.64
CA ARG A 45 3.84 -11.39 -0.56
C ARG A 45 4.82 -11.58 0.60
N PRO A 46 6.13 -11.81 0.38
CA PRO A 46 7.09 -11.95 1.47
C PRO A 46 7.13 -10.76 2.45
N ALA A 47 6.93 -9.53 1.97
CA ALA A 47 6.87 -8.36 2.85
C ALA A 47 5.64 -8.40 3.76
N TYR A 48 4.48 -8.79 3.21
CA TYR A 48 3.22 -8.94 3.96
C TYR A 48 3.20 -10.14 4.90
N ASP A 49 3.95 -11.19 4.60
CA ASP A 49 4.04 -12.39 5.42
C ASP A 49 5.14 -12.31 6.49
N ALA A 50 5.96 -11.25 6.49
CA ALA A 50 7.02 -11.04 7.47
C ALA A 50 6.52 -10.71 8.89
N TYR A 51 5.25 -10.32 9.04
CA TYR A 51 4.67 -9.88 10.30
C TYR A 51 3.30 -10.51 10.53
N ASP A 52 2.99 -10.80 11.79
CA ASP A 52 1.68 -11.28 12.22
C ASP A 52 1.05 -10.21 13.12
N LEU A 53 0.26 -9.32 12.51
CA LEU A 53 -0.37 -8.18 13.16
C LEU A 53 -1.87 -8.15 12.79
N PRO A 54 -2.79 -7.79 13.72
CA PRO A 54 -4.22 -7.81 13.48
C PRO A 54 -4.68 -7.01 12.26
N ASN A 55 -4.27 -5.74 12.13
CA ASN A 55 -4.68 -4.91 10.99
C ASN A 55 -4.01 -5.33 9.70
N LEU A 56 -2.75 -5.78 9.77
CA LEU A 56 -2.07 -6.33 8.61
C LEU A 56 -2.80 -7.57 8.07
N GLY A 57 -3.29 -8.44 8.96
CA GLY A 57 -4.12 -9.59 8.59
C GLY A 57 -5.35 -9.19 7.80
N ILE A 58 -6.12 -8.22 8.29
CA ILE A 58 -7.31 -7.67 7.59
C ILE A 58 -6.89 -7.06 6.25
N TYR A 59 -5.82 -6.28 6.25
CA TYR A 59 -5.32 -5.60 5.07
C TYR A 59 -4.91 -6.59 3.96
N ARG A 60 -4.22 -7.69 4.29
CA ARG A 60 -3.89 -8.76 3.33
C ARG A 60 -5.13 -9.35 2.66
N GLU A 61 -6.25 -9.48 3.39
CA GLU A 61 -7.50 -9.95 2.80
C GLU A 61 -8.10 -8.94 1.81
N GLN A 62 -8.01 -7.64 2.10
CA GLN A 62 -8.41 -6.58 1.18
C GLN A 62 -7.55 -6.61 -0.09
N VAL A 63 -6.23 -6.73 0.05
CA VAL A 63 -5.27 -6.86 -1.07
C VAL A 63 -5.58 -8.09 -1.92
N ARG A 64 -5.85 -9.25 -1.30
CA ARG A 64 -6.25 -10.47 -2.02
C ARG A 64 -7.55 -10.26 -2.80
N THR A 65 -8.51 -9.57 -2.22
CA THR A 65 -9.79 -9.25 -2.88
C THR A 65 -9.58 -8.30 -4.07
N LEU A 66 -8.70 -7.30 -3.95
CA LEU A 66 -8.31 -6.44 -5.07
C LEU A 66 -7.62 -7.24 -6.18
N LYS A 67 -6.75 -8.20 -5.84
CA LYS A 67 -6.16 -9.10 -6.84
C LYS A 67 -7.24 -9.88 -7.59
N THR A 68 -8.27 -10.36 -6.90
CA THR A 68 -9.44 -11.00 -7.53
C THR A 68 -10.24 -10.03 -8.41
N PHE A 69 -10.41 -8.79 -7.98
CA PHE A 69 -11.03 -7.72 -8.78
C PHE A 69 -10.28 -7.49 -10.08
N LEU A 70 -8.96 -7.33 -10.03
CA LEU A 70 -8.13 -7.12 -11.22
C LEU A 70 -8.14 -8.33 -12.18
N ALA A 71 -8.28 -9.54 -11.65
CA ALA A 71 -8.32 -10.76 -12.46
C ALA A 71 -9.69 -11.05 -13.08
N THR A 72 -10.78 -10.67 -12.41
CA THR A 72 -12.13 -11.17 -12.76
C THR A 72 -13.16 -10.08 -13.04
N ALA A 73 -12.89 -8.84 -12.63
CA ALA A 73 -13.77 -7.69 -12.73
C ALA A 73 -12.99 -6.43 -13.16
N THR A 74 -11.98 -6.62 -14.00
CA THR A 74 -11.12 -5.56 -14.54
C THR A 74 -11.95 -4.47 -15.23
N PRO A 75 -11.47 -3.21 -15.30
CA PRO A 75 -12.26 -2.13 -15.90
C PRO A 75 -12.66 -2.42 -17.35
N THR A 76 -13.91 -2.13 -17.70
CA THR A 76 -14.42 -2.26 -19.10
C THR A 76 -13.73 -1.27 -20.04
N PRO A 77 -13.80 -1.44 -21.38
CA PRO A 77 -13.23 -0.48 -22.33
C PRO A 77 -13.70 0.97 -22.13
N GLU A 78 -14.93 1.16 -21.65
CA GLU A 78 -15.50 2.47 -21.33
C GLU A 78 -14.91 3.01 -20.02
N GLN A 79 -14.83 2.18 -18.97
CA GLN A 79 -14.21 2.56 -17.69
C GLN A 79 -12.72 2.86 -17.83
N GLN A 80 -12.01 2.23 -18.79
CA GLN A 80 -10.61 2.54 -19.10
C GLN A 80 -10.42 3.93 -19.72
N LYS A 81 -11.48 4.56 -20.21
CA LYS A 81 -11.46 5.95 -20.68
C LYS A 81 -11.90 6.93 -19.58
N ASP A 82 -12.45 6.42 -18.48
CA ASP A 82 -12.84 7.20 -17.30
C ASP A 82 -11.62 7.41 -16.39
N ILE A 83 -11.04 8.60 -16.46
CA ILE A 83 -9.86 8.98 -15.68
C ILE A 83 -10.14 8.88 -14.18
N ASP A 84 -11.33 9.25 -13.72
CA ASP A 84 -11.67 9.20 -12.30
C ASP A 84 -11.74 7.76 -11.80
N PHE A 85 -12.31 6.85 -12.60
CA PHE A 85 -12.34 5.42 -12.26
C PHE A 85 -10.91 4.87 -12.13
N LEU A 86 -10.07 5.18 -13.11
CA LEU A 86 -8.67 4.74 -13.11
C LEU A 86 -7.86 5.35 -11.97
N LEU A 87 -8.14 6.59 -11.58
CA LEU A 87 -7.49 7.24 -10.45
C LEU A 87 -7.78 6.49 -9.15
N ILE A 88 -9.04 6.17 -8.87
CA ILE A 88 -9.44 5.43 -7.65
C ILE A 88 -8.81 4.04 -7.63
N LEU A 89 -8.79 3.34 -8.77
CA LEU A 89 -8.11 2.04 -8.87
C LEU A 89 -6.59 2.18 -8.68
N GLY A 90 -6.02 3.29 -9.15
CA GLY A 90 -4.66 3.72 -8.89
C GLY A 90 -4.38 3.89 -7.40
N GLU A 91 -5.27 4.55 -6.66
CA GLU A 91 -5.16 4.75 -5.21
C GLU A 91 -5.20 3.42 -4.44
N LEU A 92 -6.09 2.50 -4.82
CA LEU A 92 -6.08 1.14 -4.25
C LEU A 92 -4.76 0.42 -4.50
N PHE A 93 -4.22 0.54 -5.72
CA PHE A 93 -2.93 -0.06 -6.06
C PHE A 93 -1.78 0.57 -5.28
N THR A 94 -1.72 1.91 -5.18
CA THR A 94 -0.66 2.59 -4.44
C THR A 94 -0.69 2.25 -2.95
N CYS A 95 -1.87 2.07 -2.35
CA CYS A 95 -1.94 1.56 -0.97
C CYS A 95 -1.17 0.24 -0.83
N VAL A 96 -1.32 -0.71 -1.76
CA VAL A 96 -0.61 -2.00 -1.69
C VAL A 96 0.90 -1.82 -1.84
N VAL A 97 1.34 -0.97 -2.77
CA VAL A 97 2.76 -0.70 -2.97
C VAL A 97 3.37 -0.02 -1.74
N TYR A 98 2.70 0.99 -1.18
CA TYR A 98 3.16 1.64 0.04
C TYR A 98 3.15 0.70 1.25
N GLY A 99 2.16 -0.17 1.38
CA GLY A 99 2.12 -1.19 2.43
C GLY A 99 3.34 -2.11 2.36
N GLN A 100 3.74 -2.55 1.16
CA GLN A 100 4.98 -3.31 0.97
C GLN A 100 6.21 -2.51 1.44
N LEU A 101 6.37 -1.28 0.95
CA LEU A 101 7.53 -0.44 1.27
C LEU A 101 7.63 -0.14 2.77
N ILE A 102 6.49 0.09 3.44
CA ILE A 102 6.43 0.30 4.89
C ILE A 102 6.96 -0.93 5.63
N LEU A 103 6.54 -2.13 5.23
CA LEU A 103 6.95 -3.38 5.89
C LEU A 103 8.43 -3.70 5.66
N GLU A 104 8.92 -3.49 4.44
CA GLU A 104 10.34 -3.66 4.12
C GLU A 104 11.21 -2.69 4.92
N ASN A 105 10.79 -1.43 5.02
CA ASN A 105 11.53 -0.41 5.76
C ASN A 105 11.42 -0.60 7.28
N ALA A 106 10.29 -1.09 7.78
CA ALA A 106 10.09 -1.40 9.19
C ALA A 106 11.15 -2.37 9.73
N LYS A 107 11.58 -3.34 8.90
CA LYS A 107 12.68 -4.25 9.23
C LYS A 107 14.02 -3.53 9.32
N ILE A 108 14.30 -2.60 8.40
CA ILE A 108 15.55 -1.84 8.34
C ILE A 108 15.70 -0.90 9.54
N LEU A 109 14.60 -0.24 9.93
CA LEU A 109 14.59 0.74 11.02
C LEU A 109 14.25 0.13 12.38
N ASN A 110 13.98 -1.17 12.45
CA ASN A 110 13.52 -1.87 13.66
C ASN A 110 12.31 -1.16 14.31
N VAL A 111 11.28 -0.89 13.50
CA VAL A 111 10.08 -0.17 13.94
C VAL A 111 9.27 -1.03 14.91
N ASP A 112 8.76 -0.39 15.96
CA ASP A 112 7.91 -1.02 16.95
C ASP A 112 6.63 -1.61 16.33
N LYS A 113 6.22 -2.79 16.81
CA LYS A 113 5.09 -3.54 16.25
C LYS A 113 3.75 -2.86 16.50
N ASP A 114 3.56 -2.19 17.65
CA ASP A 114 2.31 -1.47 17.94
C ASP A 114 2.17 -0.27 16.99
N LEU A 115 3.26 0.46 16.75
CA LEU A 115 3.27 1.56 15.78
C LEU A 115 3.00 1.06 14.36
N LEU A 116 3.65 -0.04 13.96
CA LEU A 116 3.44 -0.64 12.65
C LEU A 116 1.98 -1.08 12.44
N ASP A 117 1.38 -1.76 13.43
CA ASP A 117 -0.02 -2.18 13.34
C ASP A 117 -0.99 -0.98 13.39
N GLN A 118 -0.62 0.11 14.04
CA GLN A 118 -1.37 1.38 14.03
C GLN A 118 -1.32 2.10 12.67
N ILE A 119 -0.23 1.96 11.91
CA ILE A 119 -0.18 2.42 10.51
C ILE A 119 -1.14 1.58 9.66
N PHE A 120 -1.16 0.26 9.85
CA PHE A 120 -2.07 -0.61 9.09
C PHE A 120 -3.55 -0.41 9.44
N ASP A 121 -3.87 0.05 10.64
CA ASP A 121 -5.22 0.54 10.98
C ASP A 121 -5.70 1.64 10.02
N VAL A 122 -4.83 2.62 9.73
CA VAL A 122 -5.11 3.70 8.77
C VAL A 122 -5.23 3.14 7.35
N MET A 123 -4.31 2.26 6.96
CA MET A 123 -4.30 1.65 5.61
C MET A 123 -5.58 0.86 5.33
N VAL A 124 -6.13 0.12 6.31
CA VAL A 124 -7.41 -0.60 6.17
C VAL A 124 -8.57 0.36 5.90
N ARG A 125 -8.57 1.52 6.56
CA ARG A 125 -9.61 2.55 6.40
C ARG A 125 -9.51 3.23 5.04
N ASP A 126 -8.31 3.60 4.61
CA ASP A 126 -8.08 4.21 3.30
C ASP A 126 -8.47 3.25 2.16
N PHE A 127 -8.07 1.98 2.27
CA PHE A 127 -8.45 0.96 1.29
C PHE A 127 -9.98 0.81 1.19
N SER A 128 -10.67 0.81 2.33
CA SER A 128 -12.14 0.76 2.37
C SER A 128 -12.79 1.99 1.76
N LYS A 129 -12.23 3.19 2.00
CA LYS A 129 -12.68 4.45 1.40
C LYS A 129 -12.61 4.39 -0.12
N TYR A 130 -11.50 3.92 -0.70
CA TYR A 130 -11.36 3.83 -2.15
C TYR A 130 -12.24 2.74 -2.76
N ALA A 131 -12.39 1.59 -2.09
CA ALA A 131 -13.33 0.56 -2.52
C ALA A 131 -14.78 1.07 -2.57
N LEU A 132 -15.18 1.89 -1.58
CA LEU A 132 -16.49 2.53 -1.55
C LEU A 132 -16.68 3.54 -2.70
N GLN A 133 -15.63 4.28 -3.06
CA GLN A 133 -15.69 5.19 -4.20
C GLN A 133 -15.94 4.46 -5.52
N ILE A 134 -15.26 3.32 -5.76
CA ILE A 134 -15.56 2.48 -6.93
C ILE A 134 -17.00 1.96 -6.86
N TYR A 135 -17.42 1.42 -5.71
CA TYR A 135 -18.78 0.92 -5.53
C TYR A 135 -19.86 1.94 -5.95
N HIS A 136 -19.65 3.23 -5.64
CA HIS A 136 -20.60 4.30 -5.94
C HIS A 136 -20.50 4.90 -7.35
N LYS A 137 -19.54 4.48 -8.18
CA LYS A 137 -19.49 4.97 -9.56
C LYS A 137 -20.72 4.47 -10.33
N PRO A 138 -21.46 5.35 -11.05
CA PRO A 138 -22.61 4.92 -11.85
C PRO A 138 -22.27 3.88 -12.93
N SER A 139 -21.01 3.84 -13.35
CA SER A 139 -20.47 2.89 -14.32
C SER A 139 -20.09 1.54 -13.70
N SER A 140 -20.16 1.37 -12.39
CA SER A 140 -19.75 0.13 -11.72
C SER A 140 -20.69 -1.03 -12.01
N THR A 141 -20.10 -2.16 -12.37
CA THR A 141 -20.84 -3.42 -12.62
C THR A 141 -21.19 -4.12 -11.32
N GLU A 142 -22.19 -5.00 -11.33
CA GLU A 142 -22.59 -5.80 -10.16
C GLU A 142 -21.42 -6.57 -9.55
N LYS A 143 -20.61 -7.22 -10.40
CA LYS A 143 -19.44 -7.97 -9.96
C LYS A 143 -18.37 -7.08 -9.31
N GLN A 144 -18.18 -5.86 -9.81
CA GLN A 144 -17.27 -4.90 -9.20
C GLN A 144 -17.80 -4.45 -7.83
N MET A 145 -19.10 -4.13 -7.75
CA MET A 145 -19.76 -3.75 -6.50
C MET A 145 -19.64 -4.84 -5.41
N ASP A 146 -19.88 -6.10 -5.76
CA ASP A 146 -19.74 -7.24 -4.83
C ASP A 146 -18.32 -7.37 -4.26
N LEU A 147 -17.31 -7.18 -5.11
CA LEU A 147 -15.91 -7.25 -4.70
C LEU A 147 -15.51 -6.02 -3.87
N CYS A 148 -15.98 -4.83 -4.23
CA CYS A 148 -15.78 -3.62 -3.44
C CYS A 148 -16.37 -3.77 -2.04
N MET A 149 -17.57 -4.33 -1.89
CA MET A 149 -18.18 -4.58 -0.59
C MET A 149 -17.35 -5.55 0.28
N LYS A 150 -16.69 -6.55 -0.33
CA LYS A 150 -15.77 -7.46 0.38
C LYS A 150 -14.47 -6.77 0.81
N MET A 151 -14.05 -5.72 0.09
CA MET A 151 -12.88 -4.90 0.44
C MET A 151 -13.18 -3.91 1.58
N ILE A 152 -14.44 -3.52 1.81
CA ILE A 152 -14.79 -2.59 2.90
C ILE A 152 -14.71 -3.34 4.23
N ARG A 153 -13.75 -2.97 5.07
CA ARG A 153 -13.49 -3.60 6.36
C ARG A 153 -13.26 -2.55 7.45
N LYS A 154 -13.49 -2.95 8.70
CA LYS A 154 -13.12 -2.15 9.87
C LYS A 154 -11.75 -2.65 10.36
N PRO A 155 -10.86 -1.75 10.81
CA PRO A 155 -9.64 -2.17 11.48
C PRO A 155 -9.97 -2.88 12.80
N ALA A 156 -9.00 -3.67 13.28
CA ALA A 156 -9.07 -4.34 14.57
C ALA A 156 -9.05 -3.30 15.70
N VAL A 157 -10.08 -3.35 16.54
CA VAL A 157 -10.21 -2.48 17.70
C VAL A 157 -9.21 -2.91 18.77
N ASP A 158 -8.29 -2.02 19.14
CA ASP A 158 -7.35 -2.20 20.25
C ASP A 158 -7.01 -0.82 20.84
N GLU A 159 -7.76 -0.41 21.87
CA GLU A 159 -7.52 0.83 22.60
C GLU A 159 -6.18 0.80 23.34
N GLY A 160 -5.73 -0.39 23.78
CA GLY A 160 -4.47 -0.57 24.47
C GLY A 160 -3.29 -0.27 23.55
N ARG A 161 -3.32 -0.76 22.29
CA ARG A 161 -2.33 -0.41 21.26
C ARG A 161 -2.29 1.09 21.04
N TYR A 162 -3.45 1.72 20.87
CA TYR A 162 -3.53 3.17 20.65
C TYR A 162 -2.86 3.96 21.79
N GLU A 163 -3.17 3.62 23.04
CA GLU A 163 -2.58 4.25 24.22
C GLU A 163 -1.07 4.03 24.31
N ARG A 164 -0.58 2.82 24.02
CA ARG A 164 0.87 2.51 23.98
C ARG A 164 1.58 3.34 22.92
N VAL A 165 1.02 3.43 21.71
CA VAL A 165 1.60 4.24 20.63
C VAL A 165 1.64 5.71 21.01
N LEU A 166 0.54 6.24 21.55
CA LEU A 166 0.46 7.64 21.98
C LEU A 166 1.50 7.96 23.06
N LYS A 167 1.60 7.13 24.10
CA LYS A 167 2.55 7.36 25.21
C LYS A 167 4.00 7.21 24.78
N ASN A 168 4.32 6.13 24.06
CA ASN A 168 5.69 5.72 23.80
C ASN A 168 6.31 6.41 22.56
N HIS A 169 5.49 6.83 21.59
CA HIS A 169 6.00 7.43 20.35
C HIS A 169 5.62 8.89 20.16
N VAL A 170 4.45 9.33 20.64
CA VAL A 170 4.01 10.72 20.44
C VAL A 170 4.42 11.58 21.63
N TYR A 171 4.00 11.22 22.84
CA TYR A 171 4.32 12.01 24.04
C TYR A 171 5.78 11.94 24.43
N ALA A 172 6.49 10.87 24.06
CA ALA A 172 7.94 10.79 24.21
C ALA A 172 8.72 11.86 23.41
N LEU A 173 8.11 12.45 22.36
CA LEU A 173 8.72 13.51 21.56
C LEU A 173 8.41 14.92 22.07
N LYS A 174 7.62 15.03 23.15
CA LYS A 174 7.32 16.32 23.76
C LYS A 174 8.62 16.97 24.23
N ASP A 175 8.81 18.24 23.85
CA ASP A 175 9.99 19.04 24.18
C ASP A 175 11.32 18.47 23.67
N ALA A 176 11.29 17.49 22.75
CA ALA A 176 12.50 16.87 22.18
C ALA A 176 13.15 17.67 21.05
N TYR A 177 12.41 18.60 20.43
CA TYR A 177 12.93 19.47 19.39
C TYR A 177 13.36 20.82 19.97
N GLU A 178 14.65 21.10 19.91
CA GLU A 178 15.22 22.42 20.14
C GLU A 178 15.74 22.97 18.80
N MET A 179 15.33 24.19 18.43
CA MET A 179 15.92 24.86 17.26
C MET A 179 17.40 25.15 17.56
N ASN A 180 18.28 24.89 16.60
CA ASN A 180 19.66 25.39 16.70
C ASN A 180 19.63 26.92 16.85
N PRO A 181 20.19 27.48 17.94
CA PRO A 181 20.23 28.92 18.17
C PRO A 181 21.13 29.66 17.17
#